data_AF-A0AAD8ATZ6-F1
#
_entry.id   AF-A0AAD8ATZ6-F1
#
_cell.length_a   1.000
_cell.length_b   1.000
_cell.length_c   1.000
_cell.angle_alpha   90.00
_cell.angle_beta   90.00
_cell.angle_gamma   90.00
#
_symmetry.space_group_name_H-M   'P 1'
#
loop_
_entity.id
_entity.type
_entity.pdbx_description
1 polymer ?
#
loop_
_entity_poly.entity_id
_entity_poly.type
_entity_poly.pdbx_seq_one_letter_code
_entity_poly.pdbx_strand_id
1 'polypeptide(L)'
;AEELGLTKHVLPIFPSDPAAKNRYLFVDGKLCALPTNAWSMFKKLPPFTKPLITSLWKEPFHRRSNEQDESIYSFVRRRLGPEFADIAIDALCRGIFAGDCRKLSVQACFPPLYEMEKKYGSLIAGALFGFK
;
A
#
# COMPACT_ATOMS: atom_id res chain seq x y z
N ALA A 1 -14.20 -13.04 19.38
CA ALA A 1 -15.07 -14.13 18.90
C ALA A 1 -15.15 -15.25 19.91
N GLU A 2 -14.03 -15.67 20.49
CA GLU A 2 -13.95 -16.73 21.50
C GLU A 2 -14.71 -16.39 22.79
N GLU A 3 -14.47 -15.21 23.38
CA GLU A 3 -15.20 -14.73 24.57
C GLU A 3 -16.72 -14.59 24.34
N LEU A 4 -17.14 -14.41 23.09
CA LEU A 4 -18.55 -14.30 22.70
C LEU A 4 -19.16 -15.64 22.26
N GLY A 5 -18.39 -16.74 22.29
CA GLY A 5 -18.83 -18.06 21.82
C GLY A 5 -19.09 -18.16 20.31
N LEU A 6 -18.69 -17.15 19.53
CA LEU A 6 -19.01 -17.04 18.10
C LEU A 6 -17.97 -17.69 17.18
N THR A 7 -16.91 -18.30 17.71
CA THR A 7 -15.83 -18.90 16.91
C THR A 7 -16.33 -19.89 15.86
N LYS A 8 -17.34 -20.70 16.19
CA LYS A 8 -17.94 -21.68 15.27
C LYS A 8 -18.74 -21.05 14.13
N HIS A 9 -19.07 -19.76 14.23
CA HIS A 9 -19.84 -19.01 13.23
C HIS A 9 -18.95 -18.15 12.31
N VAL A 10 -17.65 -18.08 12.57
CA VAL A 10 -16.71 -17.42 11.67
C VAL A 10 -16.56 -18.28 10.42
N LEU A 11 -16.87 -17.70 9.26
CA LEU A 11 -16.64 -18.32 7.96
C LEU A 11 -15.37 -17.71 7.35
N PRO A 12 -14.18 -18.31 7.55
CA PRO A 12 -12.94 -17.73 7.06
C PRO A 12 -12.80 -17.90 5.55
N ILE A 13 -12.26 -16.88 4.90
CA ILE A 13 -11.70 -17.00 3.55
C ILE A 13 -10.20 -17.24 3.69
N PHE A 14 -9.75 -18.44 3.36
CA PHE A 14 -8.35 -18.81 3.50
C PHE A 14 -7.49 -18.16 2.41
N PRO A 15 -6.19 -17.89 2.67
CA PRO A 15 -5.28 -17.34 1.67
C PRO A 15 -5.14 -18.16 0.39
N SER A 16 -5.53 -19.45 0.41
CA SER A 16 -5.57 -20.32 -0.77
C SER A 16 -6.72 -19.99 -1.72
N ASP A 17 -7.79 -19.35 -1.23
CA ASP A 17 -9.00 -19.01 -1.97
C ASP A 17 -8.74 -17.91 -3.02
N PRO A 18 -9.28 -18.03 -4.25
CA PRO A 18 -9.21 -16.96 -5.25
C PRO A 18 -9.68 -15.58 -4.74
N ALA A 19 -10.69 -15.54 -3.86
CA ALA A 19 -11.21 -14.30 -3.29
C ALA A 19 -10.20 -13.58 -2.37
N ALA A 20 -9.28 -14.33 -1.73
CA ALA A 20 -8.23 -13.75 -0.90
C ALA A 20 -7.02 -13.24 -1.71
N LYS A 21 -6.83 -13.78 -2.91
CA LYS A 21 -5.63 -13.54 -3.74
C LYS A 21 -5.78 -12.35 -4.68
N ASN A 22 -6.96 -12.16 -5.26
CA ASN A 22 -7.12 -11.27 -6.40
C ASN A 22 -7.72 -9.93 -5.99
N ARG A 23 -7.00 -8.84 -6.24
CA ARG A 23 -7.49 -7.47 -6.14
C ARG A 23 -7.34 -6.78 -7.48
N TYR A 24 -8.32 -5.98 -7.85
CA TYR A 24 -8.37 -5.31 -9.15
C TYR A 24 -8.55 -3.80 -8.98
N LEU A 25 -8.03 -3.05 -9.95
CA LEU A 25 -8.30 -1.64 -10.16
C LEU A 25 -9.06 -1.48 -11.47
N PHE A 26 -10.07 -0.62 -11.48
CA PHE A 26 -10.77 -0.26 -12.72
C PHE A 26 -10.22 1.07 -13.23
N VAL A 27 -9.46 1.03 -14.34
CA VAL A 27 -8.79 2.18 -14.93
C VAL A 27 -8.95 2.14 -16.45
N ASP A 28 -9.29 3.28 -17.05
CA ASP A 28 -9.48 3.44 -18.50
C ASP A 28 -10.40 2.37 -19.13
N GLY A 29 -11.51 2.07 -18.45
CA GLY A 29 -12.50 1.09 -18.92
C GLY A 29 -12.07 -0.38 -18.79
N LYS A 30 -10.96 -0.68 -18.12
CA LYS A 30 -10.41 -2.04 -17.98
C LYS A 30 -10.20 -2.41 -16.52
N LEU A 31 -10.41 -3.70 -16.20
CA LEU A 31 -10.02 -4.29 -14.92
C LEU A 31 -8.55 -4.72 -14.97
N CYS A 32 -7.76 -4.15 -14.08
CA CYS A 32 -6.33 -4.36 -13.96
C CYS A 32 -6.03 -5.08 -12.66
N ALA A 33 -5.44 -6.28 -12.72
CA ALA A 33 -5.07 -7.03 -11.52
C ALA A 33 -3.86 -6.40 -10.82
N LEU A 34 -3.94 -6.26 -9.50
CA LEU A 34 -2.81 -5.89 -8.65
C LEU A 34 -1.85 -7.09 -8.47
N PRO A 35 -0.56 -6.83 -8.21
CA PRO A 35 0.42 -7.88 -7.95
C PRO A 35 -0.01 -8.74 -6.75
N THR A 36 -0.08 -10.06 -6.96
CA THR A 36 -0.47 -11.02 -5.91
C THR A 36 0.72 -11.61 -5.18
N ASN A 37 1.93 -11.43 -5.72
CA ASN A 37 3.18 -11.93 -5.16
C ASN A 37 4.36 -11.04 -5.56
N ALA A 38 5.48 -11.17 -4.84
CA ALA A 38 6.66 -10.34 -5.08
C ALA A 38 7.23 -10.47 -6.51
N TRP A 39 7.14 -11.66 -7.10
CA TRP A 39 7.61 -11.90 -8.47
C TRP A 39 6.81 -11.11 -9.52
N SER A 40 5.50 -10.95 -9.32
CA SER A 40 4.66 -10.19 -10.25
C SER A 40 5.02 -8.69 -10.31
N MET A 41 5.69 -8.15 -9.28
CA MET A 41 6.14 -6.75 -9.27
C MET A 41 7.29 -6.47 -10.26
N PHE A 42 8.02 -7.50 -10.70
CA PHE A 42 9.07 -7.39 -11.71
C PHE A 42 8.52 -7.27 -13.13
N LYS A 43 7.25 -7.63 -13.34
CA LYS A 43 6.58 -7.47 -14.63
C LYS A 43 5.91 -6.10 -14.68
N LYS A 44 5.82 -5.53 -15.89
CA LYS A 44 4.95 -4.39 -16.13
C LYS A 44 3.50 -4.86 -16.06
N LEU A 45 2.73 -4.27 -15.16
CA LEU A 45 1.31 -4.56 -14.97
C LEU A 45 0.49 -3.33 -15.37
N PRO A 46 -0.54 -3.43 -16.23
CA PRO A 46 -1.48 -2.35 -16.43
C PRO A 46 -2.12 -1.93 -15.09
N PRO A 47 -2.44 -0.64 -14.87
CA PRO A 47 -2.20 0.50 -15.75
C PRO A 47 -0.80 1.14 -15.60
N PHE A 48 0.10 0.55 -14.81
CA PHE A 48 1.43 1.12 -14.53
C PHE A 48 2.31 1.11 -15.78
N THR A 49 3.06 2.19 -15.99
CA THR A 49 3.91 2.33 -17.18
C THR A 49 5.23 1.57 -17.04
N LYS A 50 5.66 1.32 -15.79
CA LYS A 50 6.89 0.62 -15.42
C LYS A 50 6.60 -0.52 -14.43
N PRO A 51 7.49 -1.52 -14.31
CA PRO A 51 7.40 -2.50 -13.24
C PRO A 51 7.41 -1.82 -11.87
N LEU A 52 6.48 -2.22 -10.99
CA LEU A 52 6.32 -1.63 -9.65
C LEU A 52 7.59 -1.78 -8.79
N ILE A 53 8.36 -2.84 -9.05
CA ILE A 53 9.64 -3.08 -8.38
C ILE A 53 10.62 -1.91 -8.54
N THR A 54 10.51 -1.12 -9.63
CA THR A 54 11.41 0.02 -9.87
C THR A 54 11.19 1.15 -8.86
N SER A 55 9.95 1.40 -8.45
CA SER A 55 9.62 2.36 -7.39
C SER A 55 10.11 1.85 -6.04
N LEU A 56 9.91 0.56 -5.76
CA LEU A 56 10.39 -0.07 -4.53
C LEU A 56 11.91 0.01 -4.41
N TRP A 57 12.66 -0.37 -5.45
CA TRP A 57 14.13 -0.34 -5.40
C TRP A 57 14.71 1.06 -5.18
N LYS A 58 14.01 2.10 -5.66
CA LYS A 58 14.42 3.49 -5.46
C LYS A 58 14.01 4.05 -4.11
N GLU A 59 13.03 3.45 -3.44
CA GLU A 59 12.44 3.92 -2.18
C GLU A 59 13.48 4.24 -1.09
N PRO A 60 14.50 3.40 -0.82
CA PRO A 60 15.48 3.67 0.23
C PRO A 60 16.35 4.91 0.00
N PHE A 61 16.44 5.36 -1.26
CA PHE A 61 17.24 6.53 -1.64
C PHE A 61 16.45 7.84 -1.53
N HIS A 62 15.13 7.78 -1.28
CA HIS A 62 14.33 8.97 -1.07
C HIS A 62 14.48 9.47 0.37
N ARG A 63 14.67 10.79 0.51
CA ARG A 63 14.81 11.43 1.82
C ARG A 63 13.47 11.40 2.58
N ARG A 64 13.55 11.26 3.90
CA ARG A 64 12.40 11.43 4.81
C ARG A 64 11.81 12.83 4.72
N SER A 65 10.52 12.97 5.05
CA SER A 65 9.90 14.29 5.21
C SER A 65 10.49 15.03 6.41
N ASN A 66 10.50 16.36 6.33
CA ASN A 66 10.78 17.24 7.46
C ASN A 66 9.49 17.75 8.13
N GLU A 67 8.32 17.45 7.54
CA GLU A 67 7.03 17.84 8.07
C GLU A 67 6.62 16.92 9.23
N GLN A 68 5.87 17.45 10.20
CA GLN A 68 5.37 16.63 11.31
C GLN A 68 4.32 15.63 10.83
N ASP A 69 3.49 16.04 9.87
CA ASP A 69 2.50 15.22 9.18
C ASP A 69 2.36 15.71 7.73
N GLU A 70 1.96 14.81 6.83
CA GLU A 70 1.71 15.12 5.43
C GLU A 70 0.55 14.27 4.89
N SER A 71 0.02 14.64 3.73
CA SER A 71 -1.03 13.83 3.09
C SER A 71 -0.50 12.45 2.65
N ILE A 72 -1.36 11.43 2.67
CA ILE A 72 -1.03 10.09 2.17
C ILE A 72 -0.53 10.17 0.72
N TYR A 73 -1.14 11.03 -0.10
CA TYR A 73 -0.71 11.28 -1.48
C TYR A 73 0.73 11.81 -1.54
N SER A 74 1.04 12.88 -0.78
CA SER A 74 2.37 13.50 -0.74
C SER A 74 3.44 12.49 -0.32
N PHE A 75 3.16 11.73 0.75
CA PHE A 75 4.06 10.71 1.29
C PHE A 75 4.39 9.65 0.24
N VAL A 76 3.36 9.05 -0.37
CA VAL A 76 3.57 7.96 -1.33
C VAL A 76 4.15 8.47 -2.64
N ARG A 77 3.74 9.65 -3.12
CA ARG A 77 4.31 10.25 -4.33
C ARG A 77 5.81 10.49 -4.17
N ARG A 78 6.24 10.95 -2.99
CA ARG A 78 7.67 11.17 -2.68
C ARG A 78 8.46 9.86 -2.59
N ARG A 79 7.88 8.81 -2.01
CA ARG A 79 8.60 7.55 -1.76
C ARG A 79 8.54 6.53 -2.89
N LEU A 80 7.37 6.36 -3.49
CA LEU A 80 7.08 5.34 -4.51
C LEU A 80 6.74 5.94 -5.88
N GLY A 81 6.69 7.26 -6.00
CA GLY A 81 6.48 7.96 -7.26
C GLY A 81 5.01 8.24 -7.58
N PRO A 82 4.77 9.08 -8.62
CA PRO A 82 3.44 9.60 -8.94
C PRO A 82 2.45 8.51 -9.34
N GLU A 83 2.83 7.55 -10.20
CA GLU A 83 1.91 6.49 -10.62
C GLU A 83 1.40 5.64 -9.46
N PHE A 84 2.24 5.36 -8.46
CA PHE A 84 1.82 4.61 -7.28
C PHE A 84 0.80 5.41 -6.46
N ALA A 85 1.04 6.73 -6.32
CA ALA A 85 0.15 7.63 -5.58
C ALA A 85 -1.19 7.87 -6.30
N ASP A 86 -1.15 8.15 -7.60
CA ASP A 86 -2.32 8.49 -8.42
C ASP A 86 -3.24 7.29 -8.66
N ILE A 87 -2.68 6.06 -8.70
CA ILE A 87 -3.42 4.87 -9.09
C ILE A 87 -3.69 3.96 -7.88
N ALA A 88 -2.64 3.46 -7.23
CA ALA A 88 -2.79 2.45 -6.19
C ALA A 88 -3.31 3.05 -4.88
N ILE A 89 -2.71 4.15 -4.44
CA ILE A 89 -3.05 4.79 -3.16
C ILE A 89 -4.38 5.51 -3.21
N ASP A 90 -4.66 6.19 -4.33
CA ASP A 90 -5.94 6.85 -4.55
C ASP A 90 -7.12 5.85 -4.44
N ALA A 91 -6.98 4.66 -5.03
CA ALA A 91 -7.95 3.57 -4.91
C ALA A 91 -7.99 2.96 -3.50
N LEU A 92 -6.84 2.76 -2.86
CA LEU A 92 -6.77 2.23 -1.49
C LEU A 92 -7.49 3.13 -0.49
N CYS A 93 -7.26 4.45 -0.56
CA CYS A 93 -7.89 5.41 0.34
C CYS A 93 -9.41 5.47 0.15
N ARG A 94 -9.89 5.37 -1.09
CA ARG A 94 -11.33 5.23 -1.37
C ARG A 94 -11.91 3.93 -0.85
N GLY A 95 -11.16 2.82 -0.95
CA GLY A 95 -11.62 1.51 -0.49
C GLY A 95 -11.69 1.37 1.03
N ILE A 96 -10.74 1.96 1.77
CA ILE A 96 -10.69 1.86 3.24
C ILE A 96 -11.46 2.99 3.91
N PHE A 97 -11.24 4.24 3.48
CA PHE A 97 -11.72 5.43 4.18
C PHE A 97 -12.84 6.17 3.43
N ALA A 98 -13.16 5.76 2.19
CA ALA A 98 -14.02 6.54 1.29
C ALA A 98 -13.57 8.01 1.14
N GLY A 99 -12.26 8.27 1.27
CA GLY A 99 -11.68 9.61 1.37
C GLY A 99 -10.64 9.93 0.30
N ASP A 100 -10.38 11.24 0.13
CA ASP A 100 -9.37 11.76 -0.78
C ASP A 100 -7.96 11.66 -0.17
N CYS A 101 -7.08 10.90 -0.81
CA CYS A 101 -5.70 10.68 -0.36
C CYS A 101 -4.87 11.96 -0.26
N ARG A 102 -5.28 13.06 -0.92
CA ARG A 102 -4.62 14.37 -0.86
C ARG A 102 -4.96 15.15 0.41
N LYS A 103 -5.98 14.74 1.15
CA LYS A 103 -6.44 15.39 2.39
C LYS A 103 -6.24 14.52 3.62
N LEU A 104 -6.23 13.20 3.45
CA LEU A 104 -6.03 12.27 4.55
C LEU A 104 -4.58 12.31 5.03
N SER A 105 -4.40 12.32 6.34
CA SER A 105 -3.10 12.32 7.04
C SER A 105 -2.46 10.92 6.98
N VAL A 106 -1.17 10.85 6.62
CA VAL A 106 -0.44 9.57 6.66
C VAL A 106 -0.20 9.12 8.10
N GLN A 107 0.06 10.05 9.02
CA GLN A 107 0.27 9.74 10.43
C GLN A 107 -0.98 9.14 11.07
N ALA A 108 -2.16 9.66 10.74
CA ALA A 108 -3.42 9.18 11.31
C ALA A 108 -3.92 7.91 10.63
N CYS A 109 -3.85 7.82 9.29
CA CYS A 109 -4.46 6.72 8.54
C CYS A 109 -3.53 5.51 8.37
N PHE A 110 -2.21 5.73 8.31
CA PHE A 110 -1.21 4.67 8.19
C PHE A 110 -0.04 4.83 9.18
N PRO A 111 -0.31 4.86 10.52
CA PRO A 111 0.73 5.09 11.53
C PRO A 111 1.96 4.17 11.40
N PRO A 112 1.84 2.86 11.12
CA PRO A 112 3.01 1.99 10.96
C PRO A 112 3.96 2.45 9.85
N LEU A 113 3.44 2.92 8.71
CA LEU A 113 4.27 3.38 7.60
C LEU A 113 4.99 4.70 7.93
N TYR A 114 4.27 5.62 8.59
CA TYR A 114 4.85 6.87 9.08
C TYR A 114 6.00 6.60 10.07
N GLU A 115 5.79 5.72 11.05
CA GLU A 115 6.81 5.39 12.05
C GLU A 115 8.01 4.66 11.43
N MET A 116 7.78 3.80 10.43
CA MET A 116 8.86 3.15 9.67
C MET A 116 9.74 4.18 8.95
N GLU A 117 9.16 5.14 8.23
CA GLU A 117 9.91 6.24 7.64
C GLU A 117 10.69 7.02 8.71
N LYS A 118 10.02 7.39 9.81
CA LYS A 118 10.59 8.26 10.83
C LYS A 118 11.81 7.63 11.52
N LYS A 119 11.71 6.33 11.82
CA LYS A 119 12.74 5.57 12.52
C LYS A 119 13.87 5.09 11.60
N TYR A 120 13.54 4.60 10.40
CA TYR A 120 14.52 3.94 9.52
C TYR A 120 14.89 4.77 8.27
N GLY A 121 14.22 5.89 8.03
CA GLY A 121 14.40 6.72 6.83
C GLY A 121 13.82 6.11 5.54
N SER A 122 13.40 4.85 5.58
CA SER A 122 12.91 4.07 4.43
C SER A 122 11.87 3.05 4.89
N LEU A 123 10.83 2.86 4.08
CA LEU A 123 9.83 1.82 4.27
C LEU A 123 10.41 0.43 4.08
N ILE A 124 11.29 0.24 3.08
CA ILE A 124 11.92 -1.07 2.86
C ILE A 124 12.91 -1.39 3.98
N ALA A 125 13.71 -0.42 4.42
CA ALA A 125 14.58 -0.61 5.58
C ALA A 125 13.76 -0.91 6.84
N GLY A 126 12.65 -0.19 7.06
CA GLY A 126 11.73 -0.46 8.16
C GLY A 126 11.11 -1.86 8.08
N ALA A 127 10.80 -2.35 6.88
CA ALA A 127 10.24 -3.69 6.71
C ALA A 127 11.28 -4.80 6.94
N LEU A 128 12.56 -4.53 6.70
CA LEU A 128 13.64 -5.51 6.93
C LEU A 128 14.14 -5.51 8.37
N PHE A 129 14.20 -4.34 9.02
CA PHE A 129 14.82 -4.16 10.34
C PHE A 129 13.82 -3.81 11.46
N GLY A 130 12.53 -3.63 11.13
CA GLY A 130 11.48 -3.22 12.07
C GLY A 130 10.56 -4.34 12.55
N PHE A 131 10.47 -5.47 11.87
CA PHE A 131 9.83 -6.67 12.42
C PHE A 131 10.82 -7.38 13.34
N LYS A 132 10.88 -6.92 14.59
CA LYS A 132 11.50 -7.62 15.71
C LYS A 132 10.46 -7.82 16.80
#